data_AF-A0A6A2YXA6-F1
#
_entry.id   AF-A0A6A2YXA6-F1
#
_cell.length_a   1.000
_cell.length_b   1.000
_cell.length_c   1.000
_cell.angle_alpha   90.00
_cell.angle_beta   90.00
_cell.angle_gamma   90.00
#
_symmetry.space_group_name_H-M   'P 1'
#
loop_
_entity.id
_entity.type
_entity.pdbx_description
1 polymer ?
#
loop_
_entity_poly.entity_id
_entity_poly.type
_entity_poly.pdbx_seq_one_letter_code
_entity_poly.pdbx_strand_id
1 'polypeptide(L)'
;MQTLKRVIEASNTRLLEKLNPEFVKQMLRVLKLKISQQATKSALQNLIQICILGRNKSKIVEANTIFELVELELEKPEKSISELIFNLLAHLCSCAEGRAEFLRHAGSIAMVAKRILRVSPATDDQAVCILSFISKNAATKEVLLEMLRVGAVTKLCMVIQADCPTYLKQKARGVLRLHSNLWSDSPCIAVYLLTRYQR
;
A
#
# COMPACT_ATOMS: atom_id res chain seq x y z
N MET A 1 -8.93 20.25 -15.16
CA MET A 1 -8.78 19.66 -13.80
C MET A 1 -8.18 20.58 -12.74
N GLN A 2 -7.78 21.83 -13.06
CA GLN A 2 -7.33 22.80 -12.04
C GLN A 2 -8.48 23.33 -11.16
N THR A 3 -9.72 23.26 -11.64
CA THR A 3 -10.90 23.77 -10.94
C THR A 3 -11.22 23.00 -9.68
N LEU A 4 -11.17 21.66 -9.70
CA LEU A 4 -11.45 20.86 -8.50
C LEU A 4 -10.37 21.02 -7.43
N LYS A 5 -9.10 21.14 -7.87
CA LYS A 5 -7.96 21.39 -6.97
C LYS A 5 -8.08 22.73 -6.26
N ARG A 6 -8.43 23.79 -6.99
CA ARG A 6 -8.72 25.12 -6.42
C ARG A 6 -9.95 25.13 -5.51
N VAL A 7 -11.00 24.38 -5.87
CA VAL A 7 -12.21 24.27 -5.02
C VAL A 7 -11.90 23.53 -3.72
N ILE A 8 -11.07 22.48 -3.75
CA ILE A 8 -10.63 21.76 -2.54
C ILE A 8 -9.71 22.62 -1.68
N GLU A 9 -8.76 23.35 -2.30
CA GLU A 9 -7.86 24.28 -1.60
C GLU A 9 -8.61 25.50 -1.02
N ALA A 10 -9.69 25.94 -1.65
CA ALA A 10 -10.52 27.06 -1.21
C ALA A 10 -11.67 26.64 -0.26
N SER A 11 -11.92 25.34 -0.08
CA SER A 11 -12.97 24.84 0.81
C SER A 11 -12.47 24.77 2.24
N ASN A 12 -13.19 25.42 3.17
CA ASN A 12 -12.94 25.28 4.61
C ASN A 12 -12.84 23.80 5.00
N THR A 13 -11.94 23.46 5.94
CA THR A 13 -11.77 22.12 6.54
C THR A 13 -13.10 21.50 6.98
N ARG A 14 -14.08 22.31 7.41
CA ARG A 14 -15.45 21.88 7.76
C ARG A 14 -16.27 21.31 6.58
N LEU A 15 -16.05 21.78 5.35
CA LEU A 15 -16.69 21.23 4.14
C LEU A 15 -16.05 19.92 3.71
N LEU A 16 -14.73 19.79 3.90
CA LEU A 16 -14.01 18.53 3.71
C LEU A 16 -14.38 17.50 4.81
N GLU A 17 -14.64 17.93 6.05
CA GLU A 17 -15.18 17.06 7.11
C GLU A 17 -16.56 16.49 6.78
N LYS A 18 -17.38 17.25 6.05
CA LYS A 18 -18.67 16.81 5.47
C LYS A 18 -18.53 16.22 4.07
N LEU A 19 -17.39 15.59 3.74
CA LEU A 19 -17.27 14.84 2.50
C LEU A 19 -18.39 13.80 2.41
N ASN A 20 -19.23 14.00 1.39
CA ASN A 20 -20.37 13.17 1.09
C ASN A 20 -19.85 11.76 0.76
N PRO A 21 -20.29 10.70 1.45
CA PRO A 21 -19.99 9.32 1.09
C PRO A 21 -20.25 9.03 -0.40
N GLU A 22 -21.21 9.74 -1.00
CA GLU A 22 -21.48 9.66 -2.44
C GLU A 22 -20.30 10.10 -3.30
N PHE A 23 -19.52 11.09 -2.89
CA PHE A 23 -18.34 11.51 -3.64
C PHE A 23 -17.28 10.40 -3.72
N VAL A 24 -17.02 9.71 -2.60
CA VAL A 24 -16.11 8.55 -2.57
C VAL A 24 -16.64 7.47 -3.51
N LYS A 25 -17.94 7.15 -3.45
CA LYS A 25 -18.56 6.17 -4.35
C LYS A 25 -18.42 6.54 -5.83
N GLN A 26 -18.60 7.82 -6.18
CA GLN A 26 -18.41 8.28 -7.56
C GLN A 26 -16.95 8.15 -8.01
N MET A 27 -15.97 8.46 -7.14
CA MET A 27 -14.56 8.22 -7.47
C MET A 27 -14.27 6.74 -7.69
N LEU A 28 -14.80 5.85 -6.84
CA LEU A 28 -14.66 4.41 -7.02
C LEU A 28 -15.34 3.93 -8.32
N ARG A 29 -16.49 4.50 -8.68
CA ARG A 29 -17.13 4.21 -9.97
C ARG A 29 -16.23 4.60 -11.15
N VAL A 30 -15.53 5.73 -11.07
CA VAL A 30 -14.54 6.13 -12.09
C VAL A 30 -13.39 5.12 -12.16
N LEU A 31 -12.88 4.65 -11.00
CA LEU A 31 -11.83 3.63 -10.96
C LEU A 31 -12.29 2.31 -11.59
N LYS A 32 -13.53 1.86 -11.33
CA LYS A 32 -14.11 0.63 -11.89
C LYS A 32 -14.34 0.72 -13.40
N LEU A 33 -14.92 1.83 -13.85
CA LEU A 33 -15.26 2.03 -15.26
C LEU A 33 -14.01 2.28 -16.12
N LYS A 34 -12.88 2.67 -15.51
CA LYS A 34 -11.59 2.86 -16.20
C LYS A 34 -11.72 3.74 -17.46
N ILE A 35 -12.56 4.78 -17.37
CA ILE A 35 -12.99 5.62 -18.51
C ILE A 35 -11.78 6.16 -19.28
N SER A 36 -10.73 6.59 -18.56
CA SER A 36 -9.43 6.92 -19.12
C SER A 36 -8.35 6.87 -18.04
N GLN A 37 -7.08 6.80 -18.45
CA GLN A 37 -5.95 6.92 -17.54
C GLN A 37 -5.98 8.25 -16.76
N GLN A 38 -6.31 9.36 -17.44
CA GLN A 38 -6.39 10.67 -16.81
C GLN A 38 -7.50 10.73 -15.75
N ALA A 39 -8.69 10.18 -16.06
CA ALA A 39 -9.79 10.11 -15.11
C ALA A 39 -9.40 9.26 -13.88
N THR A 40 -8.74 8.13 -14.11
CA THR A 40 -8.26 7.22 -13.05
C THR A 40 -7.24 7.92 -12.14
N LYS A 41 -6.21 8.57 -12.70
CA LYS A 41 -5.22 9.34 -11.93
C LYS A 41 -5.86 10.40 -11.07
N SER A 42 -6.80 11.16 -11.64
CA SER A 42 -7.45 12.22 -10.90
C SER A 42 -8.41 11.71 -9.84
N ALA A 43 -9.12 10.60 -10.07
CA ALA A 43 -9.91 9.96 -9.02
C ALA A 43 -9.01 9.53 -7.84
N LEU A 44 -7.86 8.88 -8.11
CA LEU A 44 -6.89 8.50 -7.08
C LEU A 44 -6.32 9.71 -6.33
N GLN A 45 -5.93 10.77 -7.05
CA GLN A 45 -5.42 12.01 -6.44
C GLN A 45 -6.46 12.65 -5.51
N ASN A 46 -7.73 12.70 -5.92
CA ASN A 46 -8.79 13.21 -5.07
C ASN A 46 -8.98 12.35 -3.81
N LEU A 47 -9.00 11.02 -3.96
CA LEU A 47 -9.09 10.11 -2.81
C LEU A 47 -7.91 10.28 -1.84
N ILE A 48 -6.69 10.49 -2.34
CA ILE A 48 -5.50 10.78 -1.52
C ILE A 48 -5.68 12.10 -0.75
N GLN A 49 -6.06 13.18 -1.43
CA GLN A 49 -6.28 14.48 -0.79
C GLN A 49 -7.34 14.37 0.32
N ILE A 50 -8.44 13.66 0.04
CA ILE A 50 -9.50 13.40 1.01
C ILE A 50 -8.98 12.59 2.21
N CYS A 51 -8.15 11.58 1.96
CA CYS A 51 -7.58 10.74 3.00
C CYS A 51 -6.60 11.50 3.91
N ILE A 52 -5.88 12.48 3.37
CA ILE A 52 -4.91 13.31 4.11
C ILE A 52 -5.62 14.41 4.92
N LEU A 53 -6.59 15.10 4.30
CA LEU A 53 -7.15 16.35 4.83
C LEU A 53 -8.21 16.17 5.93
N GLY A 54 -8.62 14.94 6.30
CA GLY A 54 -9.75 14.81 7.23
C GLY A 54 -9.84 13.53 8.04
N ARG A 55 -10.81 13.52 8.97
CA ARG A 55 -11.29 12.36 9.73
C ARG A 55 -12.10 11.36 8.89
N ASN A 56 -12.02 11.45 7.57
CA ASN A 56 -12.84 10.66 6.63
C ASN A 56 -12.19 9.34 6.22
N LYS A 57 -11.01 9.01 6.76
CA LYS A 57 -10.30 7.76 6.43
C LYS A 57 -11.19 6.53 6.64
N SER A 58 -11.94 6.46 7.74
CA SER A 58 -12.89 5.37 8.00
C SER A 58 -13.95 5.27 6.90
N LYS A 59 -14.56 6.40 6.49
CA LYS A 59 -15.55 6.43 5.41
C LYS A 59 -14.99 5.95 4.06
N ILE A 60 -13.71 6.25 3.77
CA ILE A 60 -13.06 5.75 2.56
C ILE A 60 -12.89 4.23 2.64
N VAL A 61 -12.45 3.72 3.79
CA VAL A 61 -12.29 2.28 4.03
C VAL A 61 -13.65 1.56 3.91
N GLU A 62 -14.69 2.08 4.56
CA GLU A 62 -16.07 1.56 4.54
C GLU A 62 -16.66 1.48 3.12
N ALA A 63 -16.20 2.32 2.19
CA ALA A 63 -16.66 2.32 0.80
C ALA A 63 -16.06 1.18 -0.07
N ASN A 64 -15.41 0.17 0.52
CA ASN A 64 -14.70 -0.91 -0.17
C ASN A 64 -13.49 -0.43 -1.02
N THR A 65 -12.96 0.75 -0.71
CA THR A 65 -11.89 1.38 -1.52
C THR A 65 -10.64 0.50 -1.63
N ILE A 66 -10.24 -0.17 -0.54
CA ILE A 66 -9.02 -0.98 -0.52
C ILE A 66 -9.12 -2.16 -1.48
N PHE A 67 -10.26 -2.86 -1.52
CA PHE A 67 -10.48 -3.96 -2.44
C PHE A 67 -10.31 -3.51 -3.90
N GLU A 68 -10.96 -2.40 -4.27
CA GLU A 68 -10.88 -1.85 -5.63
C GLU A 68 -9.45 -1.41 -6.01
N LEU A 69 -8.68 -0.89 -5.05
CA LEU A 69 -7.28 -0.52 -5.28
C LEU A 69 -6.40 -1.75 -5.51
N VAL A 70 -6.62 -2.84 -4.77
CA VAL A 70 -5.87 -4.08 -4.95
C VAL A 70 -6.21 -4.71 -6.31
N GLU A 71 -7.49 -4.81 -6.66
CA GLU A 71 -7.92 -5.32 -7.97
C GLU A 71 -7.37 -4.48 -9.12
N LEU A 72 -7.46 -3.14 -9.03
CA LEU A 72 -6.90 -2.24 -10.03
C LEU A 72 -5.40 -2.42 -10.20
N GLU A 73 -4.65 -2.62 -9.12
CA GLU A 73 -3.20 -2.84 -9.20
C GLU A 73 -2.85 -4.24 -9.74
N LEU A 74 -3.69 -5.26 -9.49
CA LEU A 74 -3.52 -6.60 -10.06
C LEU A 74 -3.65 -6.62 -11.59
N GLU A 75 -4.40 -5.69 -12.17
CA GLU A 75 -4.49 -5.46 -13.63
C GLU A 75 -3.19 -4.91 -14.25
N LYS A 76 -2.17 -4.57 -13.45
CA LYS A 76 -0.87 -4.02 -13.89
C LYS A 76 -1.02 -2.68 -14.63
N PRO A 77 -1.50 -1.64 -13.95
CA PRO A 77 -1.64 -0.32 -14.55
C PRO A 77 -0.25 0.30 -14.84
N GLU A 78 -0.24 1.43 -15.54
CA GLU A 78 1.00 2.17 -15.79
C GLU A 78 1.64 2.65 -14.46
N LYS A 79 2.96 2.85 -14.50
CA LYS A 79 3.78 3.27 -13.35
C LYS A 79 3.15 4.38 -12.51
N SER A 80 2.69 5.45 -13.15
CA SER A 80 2.16 6.63 -12.46
C SER A 80 0.83 6.37 -11.73
N ILE A 81 0.03 5.40 -12.20
CA ILE A 81 -1.18 4.95 -11.51
C ILE A 81 -0.80 4.07 -10.32
N SER A 82 0.13 3.12 -10.50
CA SER A 82 0.64 2.30 -9.40
C SER A 82 1.19 3.14 -8.25
N GLU A 83 1.97 4.18 -8.54
CA GLU A 83 2.48 5.11 -7.52
C GLU A 83 1.37 5.75 -6.69
N LEU A 84 0.27 6.16 -7.33
CA LEU A 84 -0.90 6.73 -6.66
C LEU A 84 -1.67 5.67 -5.85
N ILE A 85 -1.83 4.46 -6.38
CA ILE A 85 -2.47 3.36 -5.65
C ILE A 85 -1.71 3.04 -4.37
N PHE A 86 -0.38 2.87 -4.46
CA PHE A 86 0.45 2.56 -3.30
C PHE A 86 0.47 3.70 -2.28
N ASN A 87 0.50 4.95 -2.73
CA ASN A 87 0.37 6.10 -1.84
C ASN A 87 -0.94 6.05 -1.04
N LEU A 88 -2.07 5.85 -1.73
CA LEU A 88 -3.38 5.77 -1.09
C LEU A 88 -3.48 4.56 -0.14
N LEU A 89 -3.04 3.38 -0.57
CA LEU A 89 -3.04 2.17 0.26
C LEU A 89 -2.21 2.35 1.54
N ALA A 90 -1.05 2.99 1.46
CA ALA A 90 -0.21 3.28 2.63
C ALA A 90 -0.91 4.22 3.62
N HIS A 91 -1.61 5.25 3.11
CA HIS A 91 -2.42 6.13 3.95
C HIS A 91 -3.59 5.39 4.62
N LEU A 92 -4.28 4.49 3.90
CA LEU A 92 -5.39 3.71 4.45
C LEU A 92 -4.90 2.67 5.48
N CYS A 93 -3.81 1.96 5.21
CA CYS A 93 -3.22 0.95 6.10
C CYS A 93 -2.61 1.53 7.40
N SER A 94 -2.52 2.87 7.52
CA SER A 94 -2.05 3.51 8.76
C SER A 94 -3.08 3.42 9.91
N CYS A 95 -4.36 3.11 9.65
CA CYS A 95 -5.37 2.87 10.68
C CYS A 95 -5.77 1.38 10.79
N ALA A 96 -6.45 1.01 11.88
CA ALA A 96 -6.78 -0.38 12.17
C ALA A 96 -7.78 -0.97 11.16
N GLU A 97 -8.82 -0.21 10.83
CA GLU A 97 -9.86 -0.58 9.87
C GLU A 97 -9.27 -0.80 8.48
N GLY A 98 -8.35 0.08 8.05
CA GLY A 98 -7.70 -0.07 6.77
C GLY A 98 -6.82 -1.31 6.69
N ARG A 99 -6.11 -1.67 7.77
CA ARG A 99 -5.36 -2.94 7.82
C ARG A 99 -6.28 -4.16 7.79
N ALA A 100 -7.39 -4.11 8.52
CA ALA A 100 -8.36 -5.19 8.53
C ALA A 100 -8.92 -5.44 7.12
N GLU A 101 -9.40 -4.39 6.43
CA GLU A 101 -9.91 -4.50 5.07
C GLU A 101 -8.82 -4.87 4.05
N PHE A 102 -7.58 -4.41 4.23
CA PHE A 102 -6.45 -4.85 3.40
C PHE A 102 -6.19 -6.35 3.51
N LEU A 103 -6.23 -6.91 4.73
CA LEU A 103 -6.00 -8.33 4.97
C LEU A 103 -7.20 -9.22 4.59
N ARG A 104 -8.40 -8.66 4.44
CA ARG A 104 -9.56 -9.40 3.91
C ARG A 104 -9.42 -9.76 2.43
N HIS A 105 -8.60 -9.02 1.69
CA HIS A 105 -8.34 -9.31 0.30
C HIS A 105 -7.21 -10.33 0.14
N ALA A 106 -7.53 -11.56 -0.29
CA ALA A 106 -6.59 -12.68 -0.38
C ALA A 106 -5.33 -12.44 -1.22
N GLY A 107 -5.38 -11.50 -2.17
CA GLY A 107 -4.24 -11.13 -3.02
C GLY A 107 -3.38 -9.96 -2.51
N SER A 108 -3.73 -9.29 -1.40
CA SER A 108 -3.17 -7.97 -1.07
C SER A 108 -1.68 -8.00 -0.71
N ILE A 109 -1.26 -8.93 0.14
CA ILE A 109 0.15 -9.08 0.53
C ILE A 109 0.99 -9.52 -0.68
N ALA A 110 0.49 -10.49 -1.44
CA ALA A 110 1.15 -10.97 -2.65
C ALA A 110 1.34 -9.85 -3.68
N MET A 111 0.31 -9.02 -3.89
CA MET A 111 0.35 -7.86 -4.77
C MET A 111 1.45 -6.90 -4.31
N VAL A 112 1.45 -6.48 -3.04
CA VAL A 112 2.46 -5.54 -2.50
C VAL A 112 3.87 -6.10 -2.66
N ALA A 113 4.10 -7.36 -2.25
CA ALA A 113 5.40 -8.02 -2.37
C ALA A 113 5.90 -8.04 -3.81
N LYS A 114 5.02 -8.33 -4.77
CA LYS A 114 5.37 -8.43 -6.20
C LYS A 114 5.82 -7.10 -6.79
N ARG A 115 5.38 -5.96 -6.25
CA ARG A 115 5.70 -4.62 -6.77
C ARG A 115 7.00 -4.02 -6.21
N ILE A 116 7.45 -4.50 -5.05
CA ILE A 116 8.73 -4.10 -4.46
C ILE A 116 9.90 -4.35 -5.43
N LEU A 117 10.70 -3.30 -5.64
CA LEU A 117 11.85 -3.16 -6.53
C LEU A 117 11.52 -3.35 -8.02
N ARG A 118 10.26 -3.11 -8.43
CA ARG A 118 9.83 -3.35 -9.82
C ARG A 118 9.09 -2.19 -10.49
N VAL A 119 8.66 -1.19 -9.74
CA VAL A 119 7.86 -0.07 -10.27
C VAL A 119 8.60 1.25 -10.15
N SER A 120 8.88 1.68 -8.92
CA SER A 120 9.59 2.93 -8.65
C SER A 120 10.06 3.02 -7.19
N PRO A 121 11.05 3.88 -6.88
CA PRO A 121 11.46 4.14 -5.49
C PRO A 121 10.30 4.60 -4.60
N ALA A 122 9.39 5.43 -5.13
CA ALA A 122 8.20 5.86 -4.40
C ALA A 122 7.27 4.68 -4.07
N THR A 123 7.09 3.75 -5.00
CA THR A 123 6.31 2.52 -4.76
C THR A 123 6.98 1.66 -3.70
N ASP A 124 8.31 1.52 -3.74
CA ASP A 124 9.07 0.73 -2.77
C ASP A 124 8.93 1.27 -1.34
N ASP A 125 9.03 2.60 -1.19
CA ASP A 125 8.82 3.27 0.08
C ASP A 125 7.44 2.97 0.69
N GLN A 126 6.39 3.12 -0.12
CA GLN A 126 5.02 2.89 0.32
C GLN A 126 4.73 1.41 0.56
N ALA A 127 5.25 0.52 -0.29
CA ALA A 127 5.10 -0.92 -0.14
C ALA A 127 5.73 -1.43 1.16
N VAL A 128 6.97 -1.02 1.46
CA VAL A 128 7.64 -1.36 2.73
C VAL A 128 6.93 -0.70 3.91
N CYS A 129 6.33 0.49 3.72
CA CYS A 129 5.49 1.13 4.74
C CYS A 129 4.26 0.28 5.07
N ILE A 130 3.51 -0.17 4.06
CA ILE A 130 2.34 -1.04 4.21
C ILE A 130 2.74 -2.33 4.95
N LEU A 131 3.77 -3.03 4.49
CA LEU A 131 4.24 -4.25 5.15
C LEU A 131 4.69 -3.99 6.60
N SER A 132 5.24 -2.81 6.89
CA SER A 132 5.59 -2.41 8.26
C SER A 132 4.37 -2.22 9.14
N PHE A 133 3.31 -1.57 8.65
CA PHE A 133 2.05 -1.43 9.41
C PHE A 133 1.40 -2.78 9.68
N ILE A 134 1.35 -3.66 8.69
CA ILE A 134 0.81 -5.02 8.87
C ILE A 134 1.65 -5.79 9.91
N SER A 135 2.97 -5.80 9.74
CA SER A 135 3.87 -6.56 10.62
C SER A 135 3.90 -6.04 12.06
N LYS A 136 3.65 -4.75 12.29
CA LYS A 136 3.65 -4.16 13.63
C LYS A 136 2.29 -4.25 14.33
N ASN A 137 1.21 -4.15 13.58
CA ASN A 137 -0.11 -3.83 14.14
C ASN A 137 -1.22 -4.81 13.72
N ALA A 138 -0.92 -5.81 12.90
CA ALA A 138 -1.88 -6.82 12.44
C ALA A 138 -1.22 -8.19 12.17
N ALA A 139 -0.12 -8.49 12.85
CA ALA A 139 0.69 -9.69 12.60
C ALA A 139 0.15 -10.92 13.37
N THR A 140 -0.84 -11.60 12.80
CA THR A 140 -1.21 -12.96 13.24
C THR A 140 -0.24 -13.99 12.64
N LYS A 141 -0.20 -15.20 13.19
CA LYS A 141 0.65 -16.28 12.68
C LYS A 141 0.36 -16.58 11.21
N GLU A 142 -0.92 -16.57 10.83
CA GLU A 142 -1.40 -16.83 9.47
C GLU A 142 -0.91 -15.76 8.51
N VAL A 143 -1.02 -14.48 8.89
CA VAL A 143 -0.53 -13.34 8.10
C VAL A 143 0.99 -13.44 7.89
N LEU A 144 1.75 -13.79 8.93
CA LEU A 144 3.21 -13.92 8.84
C LEU A 144 3.64 -15.11 7.96
N LEU A 145 2.88 -16.21 8.00
CA LEU A 145 3.09 -17.36 7.11
C LEU A 145 2.70 -17.04 5.66
N GLU A 146 1.64 -16.25 5.45
CA GLU A 146 1.28 -15.76 4.11
C GLU A 146 2.39 -14.87 3.55
N MET A 147 2.88 -13.89 4.33
CA MET A 147 4.02 -13.04 3.94
C MET A 147 5.23 -13.86 3.50
N LEU A 148 5.52 -14.95 4.22
CA LEU A 148 6.58 -15.88 3.84
C LEU A 148 6.26 -16.58 2.51
N ARG A 149 5.08 -17.20 2.40
CA ARG A 149 4.64 -17.98 1.23
C ARG A 149 4.60 -17.16 -0.06
N VAL A 150 4.18 -15.90 0.01
CA VAL A 150 4.07 -15.02 -1.17
C VAL A 150 5.37 -14.26 -1.47
N GLY A 151 6.45 -14.53 -0.73
CA GLY A 151 7.78 -13.96 -0.96
C GLY A 151 7.95 -12.52 -0.47
N ALA A 152 7.06 -12.00 0.39
CA ALA A 152 7.22 -10.66 0.97
C ALA A 152 8.49 -10.56 1.83
N VAL A 153 8.80 -11.62 2.59
CA VAL A 153 10.01 -11.67 3.43
C VAL A 153 11.28 -11.63 2.58
N THR A 154 11.32 -12.42 1.50
CA THR A 154 12.40 -12.38 0.50
C THR A 154 12.57 -10.99 -0.09
N LYS A 155 11.47 -10.31 -0.45
CA LYS A 155 11.52 -8.95 -1.01
C LYS A 155 12.07 -7.94 -0.03
N LEU A 156 11.74 -8.05 1.26
CA LEU A 156 12.34 -7.21 2.31
C LEU A 156 13.84 -7.46 2.45
N CYS A 157 14.30 -8.71 2.35
CA CYS A 157 15.74 -9.03 2.30
C CYS A 157 16.42 -8.37 1.09
N MET A 158 15.79 -8.40 -0.09
CA MET A 158 16.31 -7.77 -1.29
C MET A 158 16.39 -6.24 -1.15
N VAL A 159 15.40 -5.58 -0.53
CA VAL A 159 15.42 -4.13 -0.27
C VAL A 159 16.65 -3.73 0.56
N ILE A 160 17.06 -4.55 1.53
CA ILE A 160 18.23 -4.28 2.38
C ILE A 160 19.53 -4.29 1.55
N GLN A 161 19.57 -5.08 0.49
CA GLN A 161 20.72 -5.28 -0.40
C GLN A 161 20.71 -4.31 -1.59
N ALA A 162 19.54 -3.82 -1.98
CA ALA A 162 19.39 -2.90 -3.10
C ALA A 162 20.12 -1.57 -2.88
N ASP A 163 20.44 -0.86 -3.96
CA ASP A 163 20.89 0.52 -3.88
C ASP A 163 19.69 1.46 -3.66
N CYS A 164 19.34 1.68 -2.39
CA CYS A 164 18.20 2.49 -1.98
C CYS A 164 18.51 3.24 -0.67
N PRO A 165 17.71 4.26 -0.31
CA PRO A 165 17.96 5.09 0.86
C PRO A 165 18.09 4.29 2.15
N THR A 166 19.01 4.72 3.02
CA THR A 166 19.30 4.04 4.29
C THR A 166 18.06 3.87 5.17
N TYR A 167 17.16 4.86 5.21
CA TYR A 167 15.94 4.76 6.02
C TYR A 167 15.03 3.61 5.57
N LEU A 168 14.95 3.35 4.27
CA LEU A 168 14.14 2.28 3.72
C LEU A 168 14.71 0.92 4.09
N LYS A 169 16.04 0.76 3.98
CA LYS A 169 16.76 -0.43 4.45
C LYS A 169 16.51 -0.68 5.94
N GLN A 170 16.54 0.37 6.77
CA GLN A 170 16.27 0.23 8.20
C GLN A 170 14.82 -0.14 8.49
N LYS A 171 13.85 0.42 7.76
CA LYS A 171 12.44 0.03 7.89
C LYS A 171 12.23 -1.45 7.54
N ALA A 172 12.82 -1.92 6.44
CA ALA A 172 12.78 -3.33 6.04
C ALA A 172 13.44 -4.25 7.08
N ARG A 173 14.63 -3.88 7.60
CA ARG A 173 15.27 -4.61 8.71
C ARG A 173 14.41 -4.67 9.96
N GLY A 174 13.73 -3.56 10.29
CA GLY A 174 12.81 -3.50 11.41
C GLY A 174 11.69 -4.53 11.29
N VAL A 175 11.11 -4.68 10.09
CA VAL A 175 10.09 -5.72 9.83
C VAL A 175 10.68 -7.12 10.02
N LEU A 176 11.82 -7.41 9.40
CA LEU A 176 12.47 -8.73 9.49
C LEU A 176 12.81 -9.13 10.94
N ARG A 177 13.26 -8.17 11.75
CA ARG A 177 13.63 -8.43 13.15
C ARG A 177 12.42 -8.71 14.05
N LEU A 178 11.26 -8.10 13.78
CA LEU A 178 10.07 -8.28 14.62
C LEU A 178 9.61 -9.75 14.68
N HIS A 179 9.81 -10.49 13.59
CA HIS A 179 9.28 -11.85 13.42
C HIS A 179 10.35 -12.86 13.03
N SER A 180 11.61 -12.59 13.38
CA SER A 180 12.76 -13.41 12.99
C SER A 180 12.61 -14.88 13.38
N ASN A 181 12.05 -15.16 14.55
CA ASN A 181 11.91 -16.53 15.06
C ASN A 181 10.93 -17.37 14.24
N LEU A 182 9.93 -16.76 13.61
CA LEU A 182 8.98 -17.48 12.76
C LEU A 182 9.56 -17.72 11.36
N TRP A 183 10.41 -16.80 10.91
CA TRP A 183 10.95 -16.80 9.55
C TRP A 183 12.31 -17.48 9.42
N SER A 184 13.10 -17.57 10.50
CA SER A 184 14.47 -18.12 10.50
C SER A 184 14.54 -19.57 10.05
N ASP A 185 13.50 -20.34 10.31
CA ASP A 185 13.48 -21.78 10.03
C ASP A 185 13.01 -22.07 8.61
N SER A 186 12.71 -21.03 7.81
CA SER A 186 12.27 -21.19 6.45
C SER A 186 13.44 -21.42 5.49
N PRO A 187 13.48 -22.54 4.75
CA PRO A 187 14.50 -22.78 3.74
C PRO A 187 14.47 -21.71 2.63
N CYS A 188 13.32 -21.09 2.38
CA CYS A 188 13.16 -20.02 1.39
C CYS A 188 13.92 -18.73 1.76
N ILE A 189 14.17 -18.50 3.04
CA ILE A 189 14.95 -17.35 3.55
C ILE A 189 16.41 -17.73 3.69
N ALA A 190 16.70 -18.98 4.09
CA ALA A 190 18.05 -19.51 4.18
C ALA A 190 18.81 -19.30 2.87
N VAL A 191 18.23 -19.57 1.69
CA VAL A 191 18.90 -19.34 0.40
C VAL A 191 19.37 -17.88 0.23
N TYR A 192 18.54 -16.89 0.55
CA TYR A 192 18.90 -15.48 0.43
C TYR A 192 19.86 -14.98 1.53
N LEU A 193 19.83 -15.59 2.72
CA LEU A 193 20.78 -15.31 3.79
C LEU A 193 22.12 -16.02 3.57
N LEU A 194 22.14 -17.16 2.88
CA LEU A 194 23.33 -17.97 2.57
C LEU A 194 24.09 -17.44 1.35
N THR A 195 23.43 -16.84 0.37
CA THR A 195 24.11 -16.08 -0.72
C THR A 195 24.88 -14.87 -0.22
N ARG A 196 24.79 -14.55 1.08
CA ARG A 196 25.54 -13.51 1.78
C ARG A 196 26.98 -13.92 2.14
N TYR A 197 27.30 -15.22 2.06
CA TYR A 197 28.60 -15.78 2.44
C TYR A 197 29.31 -16.50 1.29
N GLN A 198 29.10 -16.07 0.05
CA GLN A 198 30.04 -16.38 -1.02
C GLN A 198 30.68 -15.09 -1.56
N ARG A 199 31.88 -14.86 -0.99
CA ARG A 199 32.95 -13.92 -1.34
C ARG A 199 32.80 -12.49 -0.83
#